data_AF-A0A8X6YDR6-F1
#
_entry.id   AF-A0A8X6YDR6-F1
#
_cell.length_a   1.000
_cell.length_b   1.000
_cell.length_c   1.000
_cell.angle_alpha   90.00
_cell.angle_beta   90.00
_cell.angle_gamma   90.00
#
_symmetry.space_group_name_H-M   'P 1'
#
loop_
_entity.id
_entity.type
_entity.pdbx_description
1 polymer ?
#
loop_
_entity_poly.entity_id
_entity_poly.type
_entity_poly.pdbx_seq_one_letter_code
_entity_poly.pdbx_strand_id
1 'polypeptide(L)'
;MTIDFWPTLQLMAYARLAQSILYTFNLEILKRRFMFHLNVRPTYLKAIEEEVNKRIIPTVFRKKLIGVVTSLAWEVYKWFDCHGHFFQDSNLDLRNKLHWYSFGIIDRRQTADNFILDGNLNIRERFHLACKYCLEEDVHMLWMNMLTEDQIHEFVRLRKTGTIEIWNKTLYRNDLIDFEELSFNERLCFVFENYLGLRNYFSNLRGSLLRCQCFYFALECRRVHHFDLYSCLVRMNADDELNFMLISFPDLDFSKLFQIFLQWPFQNMFLDVVTNFQGYINEHVFYDLVQFILFEKLDCWQDHPYEKLFVLFWNLFGRYEDHVKKDAYMCAIVKYVLDNSEDFDRRKYWSFIDSVI
;
A
#
# COMPACT_ATOMS: atom_id res chain seq x y z
N MET A 1 -17.72 15.23 6.60
CA MET A 1 -17.19 14.30 7.64
C MET A 1 -15.66 14.38 7.73
N THR A 2 -15.04 14.39 8.92
CA THR A 2 -13.56 14.39 9.06
C THR A 2 -13.04 12.97 9.36
N ILE A 3 -12.36 12.35 8.39
CA ILE A 3 -11.73 11.02 8.54
C ILE A 3 -10.31 11.19 9.10
N ASP A 4 -10.17 11.47 10.39
CA ASP A 4 -8.86 11.66 11.01
C ASP A 4 -8.35 10.36 11.67
N PHE A 5 -7.28 9.79 11.12
CA PHE A 5 -6.58 8.67 11.73
C PHE A 5 -5.45 9.16 12.63
N TRP A 6 -5.55 8.86 13.92
CA TRP A 6 -4.45 9.00 14.86
C TRP A 6 -4.06 7.61 15.37
N PRO A 7 -2.82 7.14 15.13
CA PRO A 7 -2.38 5.87 15.65
C PRO A 7 -2.35 5.91 17.18
N THR A 8 -2.79 4.82 17.82
CA THR A 8 -2.71 4.74 19.27
C THR A 8 -1.25 4.67 19.73
N LEU A 9 -0.95 5.19 20.93
CA LEU A 9 0.39 5.04 21.53
C LEU A 9 0.81 3.56 21.61
N GLN A 10 -0.15 2.68 21.87
CA GLN A 10 0.07 1.24 21.88
C GLN A 10 0.55 0.74 20.51
N LEU A 11 -0.12 1.14 19.43
CA LEU A 11 0.27 0.80 18.06
C LEU A 11 1.69 1.30 17.75
N MET A 12 2.00 2.55 18.08
CA MET A 12 3.33 3.13 17.84
C MET A 12 4.43 2.37 18.62
N ALA A 13 4.16 1.99 19.87
CA ALA A 13 5.08 1.20 20.68
C ALA A 13 5.33 -0.19 20.07
N TYR A 14 4.28 -0.87 19.59
CA TYR A 14 4.44 -2.14 18.88
C TYR A 14 5.24 -1.99 17.60
N ALA A 15 4.94 -0.98 16.77
CA ALA A 15 5.67 -0.73 15.54
C ALA A 15 7.16 -0.51 15.82
N ARG A 16 7.50 0.24 16.87
CA ARG A 16 8.90 0.48 17.24
C ARG A 16 9.63 -0.79 17.70
N LEU A 17 8.99 -1.61 18.53
CA LEU A 17 9.54 -2.91 18.94
C LEU A 17 9.69 -3.84 17.73
N ALA A 18 8.69 -3.88 16.86
CA ALA A 18 8.68 -4.70 15.67
C ALA A 18 9.80 -4.30 14.70
N GLN A 19 10.07 -3.01 14.50
CA GLN A 19 11.22 -2.52 13.71
C GLN A 19 12.53 -3.09 14.26
N SER A 20 12.73 -3.06 15.58
CA SER A 20 13.97 -3.58 16.19
C SER A 20 14.17 -5.07 15.92
N ILE A 21 13.09 -5.85 15.91
CA ILE A 21 13.12 -7.28 15.59
C ILE A 21 13.36 -7.47 14.08
N LEU A 22 12.65 -6.71 13.24
CA LEU A 22 12.80 -6.75 11.79
C LEU A 22 14.24 -6.46 11.36
N TYR A 23 14.93 -5.51 12.00
CA TYR A 23 16.33 -5.22 11.71
C TYR A 23 17.33 -6.27 12.23
N THR A 24 16.90 -7.17 13.12
CA THR A 24 17.70 -8.35 13.46
C THR A 24 17.56 -9.47 12.44
N PHE A 25 16.52 -9.44 11.60
CA PHE A 25 16.46 -10.28 10.42
C PHE A 25 17.46 -9.79 9.38
N ASN A 26 18.11 -10.74 8.71
CA ASN A 26 18.82 -10.42 7.49
C ASN A 26 17.78 -10.06 6.41
N LEU A 27 17.57 -8.76 6.18
CA LEU A 27 16.62 -8.25 5.19
C LEU A 27 16.98 -8.71 3.77
N GLU A 28 18.22 -9.16 3.50
CA GLU A 28 18.59 -9.80 2.24
C GLU A 28 17.95 -11.19 2.08
N ILE A 29 17.72 -11.92 3.19
CA ILE A 29 16.96 -13.17 3.15
C ILE A 29 15.52 -12.86 2.77
N LEU A 30 14.95 -11.75 3.28
CA LEU A 30 13.63 -11.30 2.87
C LEU A 30 13.62 -10.95 1.38
N LYS A 31 14.52 -10.07 0.95
CA LYS A 31 14.67 -9.66 -0.45
C LYS A 31 14.76 -10.85 -1.41
N ARG A 32 15.62 -11.85 -1.11
CA ARG A 32 15.77 -13.06 -1.93
C ARG A 32 14.52 -13.93 -1.89
N ARG A 33 13.95 -14.18 -0.71
CA ARG A 33 12.75 -15.03 -0.59
C ARG A 33 11.53 -14.43 -1.29
N PHE A 34 11.41 -13.12 -1.25
CA PHE A 34 10.34 -12.38 -1.87
C PHE A 34 10.45 -12.26 -3.39
N MET A 35 11.67 -12.11 -3.92
CA MET A 35 11.87 -12.03 -5.38
C MET A 35 11.50 -13.32 -6.12
N PHE A 36 11.48 -14.47 -5.43
CA PHE A 36 11.38 -15.76 -6.13
C PHE A 36 10.02 -16.45 -6.07
N HIS A 37 9.19 -16.43 -5.01
CA HIS A 37 7.88 -17.14 -5.04
C HIS A 37 6.84 -16.69 -4.00
N LEU A 38 5.54 -16.81 -4.35
CA LEU A 38 4.38 -16.68 -3.44
C LEU A 38 4.30 -17.79 -2.35
N ASN A 39 5.04 -18.90 -2.50
CA ASN A 39 4.98 -20.07 -1.59
C ASN A 39 5.93 -20.00 -0.38
N VAL A 40 6.58 -18.87 -0.12
CA VAL A 40 7.56 -18.75 1.00
C VAL A 40 6.91 -18.28 2.33
N ARG A 41 5.58 -18.08 2.33
CA ARG A 41 4.82 -17.54 3.48
C ARG A 41 5.00 -18.34 4.79
N PRO A 42 4.87 -19.68 4.83
CA PRO A 42 4.96 -20.43 6.08
C PRO A 42 6.36 -20.36 6.72
N THR A 43 7.39 -20.41 5.89
CA THR A 43 8.80 -20.37 6.32
C THR A 43 9.17 -19.02 6.91
N TYR A 44 8.57 -17.94 6.41
CA TYR A 44 8.83 -16.60 6.92
C TYR A 44 8.15 -16.33 8.27
N LEU A 45 6.87 -16.66 8.39
CA LEU A 45 6.13 -16.50 9.65
C LEU A 45 6.79 -17.27 10.79
N LYS A 46 7.19 -18.53 10.54
CA LYS A 46 7.92 -19.33 11.52
C LYS A 46 9.22 -18.65 11.98
N ALA A 47 9.94 -18.02 11.06
CA ALA A 47 11.17 -17.29 11.41
C ALA A 47 10.86 -16.07 12.30
N ILE A 48 9.81 -15.28 11.99
CA ILE A 48 9.31 -14.19 12.86
C ILE A 48 8.98 -14.73 14.25
N GLU A 49 8.19 -15.80 14.32
CA GLU A 49 7.78 -16.40 15.58
C GLU A 49 9.01 -16.82 16.41
N GLU A 50 10.00 -17.46 15.81
CA GLU A 50 11.26 -17.83 16.46
C GLU A 50 12.02 -16.61 16.98
N GLU A 51 12.18 -15.54 16.20
CA GLU A 51 12.87 -14.33 16.65
C GLU A 51 12.11 -13.59 17.76
N VAL A 52 10.78 -13.52 17.69
CA VAL A 52 9.96 -12.93 18.75
C VAL A 52 10.07 -13.78 20.03
N ASN A 53 10.07 -15.11 19.91
CA ASN A 53 10.17 -16.02 21.05
C ASN A 53 11.54 -16.01 21.74
N LYS A 54 12.61 -15.58 21.06
CA LYS A 54 13.93 -15.35 21.67
C LYS A 54 13.96 -14.13 22.60
N ARG A 55 12.97 -13.24 22.50
CA ARG A 55 12.91 -12.01 23.31
C ARG A 55 12.17 -12.26 24.63
N ILE A 56 12.58 -11.54 25.67
CA ILE A 56 11.90 -11.55 26.97
C ILE A 56 10.63 -10.69 26.86
N ILE A 57 9.59 -11.25 26.23
CA ILE A 57 8.31 -10.58 25.98
C ILE A 57 7.19 -11.44 26.59
N PRO A 58 6.28 -10.86 27.39
CA PRO A 58 5.12 -11.57 27.92
C PRO A 58 4.29 -12.23 26.83
N THR A 59 3.84 -13.46 27.06
CA THR A 59 3.10 -14.28 26.08
C THR A 59 1.89 -13.54 25.48
N VAL A 60 1.18 -12.77 26.31
CA VAL A 60 0.02 -11.96 25.90
C VAL A 60 0.37 -10.98 24.77
N PHE A 61 1.59 -10.43 24.77
CA PHE A 61 2.01 -9.46 23.75
C PHE A 61 2.66 -10.10 22.52
N ARG A 62 3.09 -11.37 22.61
CA ARG A 62 3.78 -12.05 21.51
C ARG A 62 2.92 -12.17 20.26
N LYS A 63 1.66 -12.61 20.41
CA LYS A 63 0.73 -12.77 19.27
C LYS A 63 0.56 -11.44 18.52
N LYS A 64 0.31 -10.35 19.24
CA LYS A 64 0.18 -9.01 18.66
C LYS A 64 1.48 -8.53 18.02
N LEU A 65 2.62 -8.75 18.67
CA LEU A 65 3.92 -8.34 18.14
C LEU A 65 4.31 -9.12 16.88
N ILE A 66 4.08 -10.43 16.82
CA ILE A 66 4.28 -11.24 15.60
C ILE A 66 3.49 -10.60 14.46
N GLY A 67 2.21 -10.29 14.69
CA GLY A 67 1.36 -9.59 13.74
C GLY A 67 1.95 -8.30 13.19
N VAL A 68 2.41 -7.44 14.08
CA VAL A 68 3.02 -6.17 13.68
C VAL A 68 4.35 -6.39 12.94
N VAL A 69 5.21 -7.31 13.37
CA VAL A 69 6.45 -7.65 12.64
C VAL A 69 6.13 -8.17 11.23
N THR A 70 5.12 -9.03 11.09
CA THR A 70 4.64 -9.53 9.79
C THR A 70 4.22 -8.38 8.87
N SER A 71 3.43 -7.43 9.37
CA SER A 71 2.98 -6.29 8.55
C SER A 71 4.10 -5.35 8.16
N LEU A 72 5.05 -5.06 9.07
CA LEU A 72 6.22 -4.27 8.71
C LEU A 72 7.06 -4.96 7.64
N ALA A 73 7.28 -6.28 7.77
CA ALA A 73 8.04 -7.03 6.79
C ALA A 73 7.37 -7.05 5.41
N TRP A 74 6.04 -7.07 5.39
CA TRP A 74 5.32 -6.94 4.14
C TRP A 74 5.36 -5.53 3.56
N GLU A 75 5.36 -4.51 4.41
CA GLU A 75 5.59 -3.14 3.93
C GLU A 75 6.97 -3.03 3.25
N VAL A 76 8.00 -3.67 3.83
CA VAL A 76 9.31 -3.82 3.18
C VAL A 76 9.18 -4.56 1.85
N TYR A 77 8.45 -5.68 1.81
CA TYR A 77 8.21 -6.43 0.58
C TYR A 77 7.55 -5.57 -0.51
N LYS A 78 6.41 -4.92 -0.22
CA LYS A 78 5.69 -4.06 -1.16
C LYS A 78 6.61 -2.98 -1.72
N TRP A 79 7.43 -2.40 -0.84
CA TRP A 79 8.41 -1.42 -1.27
C TRP A 79 9.43 -2.06 -2.24
N PHE A 80 9.96 -3.25 -1.96
CA PHE A 80 10.85 -3.92 -2.91
C PHE A 80 10.18 -4.37 -4.21
N ASP A 81 8.95 -4.86 -4.17
CA ASP A 81 8.24 -5.25 -5.37
C ASP A 81 8.11 -4.07 -6.35
N CYS A 82 7.87 -2.87 -5.81
CA CYS A 82 7.84 -1.63 -6.57
C CYS A 82 9.21 -1.17 -7.11
N HIS A 83 10.30 -1.49 -6.39
CA HIS A 83 11.62 -0.87 -6.61
C HIS A 83 12.75 -1.87 -6.92
N GLY A 84 12.47 -3.16 -6.98
CA GLY A 84 13.48 -4.21 -6.94
C GLY A 84 14.46 -4.17 -8.11
N HIS A 85 14.00 -3.65 -9.26
CA HIS A 85 14.84 -3.44 -10.45
C HIS A 85 15.97 -2.42 -10.22
N PHE A 86 15.85 -1.50 -9.25
CA PHE A 86 16.92 -0.58 -8.88
C PHE A 86 18.06 -1.25 -8.10
N PHE A 87 17.79 -2.42 -7.51
CA PHE A 87 18.64 -3.02 -6.48
C PHE A 87 19.16 -4.42 -6.84
N GLN A 88 19.08 -4.81 -8.11
CA GLN A 88 19.46 -6.15 -8.57
C GLN A 88 20.95 -6.43 -8.33
N ASP A 89 21.81 -5.42 -8.56
CA ASP A 89 23.27 -5.57 -8.49
C ASP A 89 23.91 -4.93 -7.23
N SER A 90 23.09 -4.43 -6.31
CA SER A 90 23.57 -3.63 -5.18
C SER A 90 23.52 -4.39 -3.85
N ASN A 91 24.65 -4.46 -3.14
CA ASN A 91 24.75 -4.96 -1.75
C ASN A 91 24.32 -3.87 -0.74
N LEU A 92 23.07 -3.40 -0.83
CA LEU A 92 22.59 -2.30 0.02
C LEU A 92 22.22 -2.81 1.43
N ASP A 93 22.77 -2.17 2.48
CA ASP A 93 22.28 -2.41 3.84
C ASP A 93 20.97 -1.65 4.06
N LEU A 94 19.87 -2.39 3.94
CA LEU A 94 18.51 -1.86 4.03
C LEU A 94 18.15 -1.32 5.41
N ARG A 95 18.85 -1.76 6.46
CA ARG A 95 18.50 -1.42 7.85
C ARG A 95 18.59 0.08 8.12
N ASN A 96 19.55 0.74 7.48
CA ASN A 96 19.82 2.16 7.66
C ASN A 96 19.19 3.05 6.58
N LYS A 97 18.47 2.46 5.62
CA LYS A 97 17.88 3.19 4.48
C LYS A 97 16.39 3.40 4.60
N LEU A 98 15.70 2.41 5.16
CA LEU A 98 14.26 2.50 5.38
C LEU A 98 13.94 3.51 6.48
N HIS A 99 13.17 4.54 6.13
CA HIS A 99 12.57 5.46 7.08
C HIS A 99 11.13 5.03 7.37
N TRP A 100 10.69 5.17 8.62
CA TRP A 100 9.38 4.70 9.07
C TRP A 100 8.60 5.81 9.75
N TYR A 101 7.31 5.91 9.43
CA TYR A 101 6.38 6.60 10.30
C TYR A 101 6.25 5.85 11.63
N SER A 102 5.83 6.57 12.68
CA SER A 102 5.71 6.03 14.03
C SER A 102 4.73 4.84 14.14
N PHE A 103 3.80 4.73 13.21
CA PHE A 103 2.79 3.66 13.13
C PHE A 103 3.20 2.50 12.21
N GLY A 104 4.44 2.46 11.74
CA GLY A 104 5.00 1.29 11.07
C GLY A 104 4.70 1.18 9.56
N ILE A 105 4.41 2.29 8.90
CA ILE A 105 4.46 2.41 7.44
C ILE A 105 5.82 3.00 7.03
N ILE A 106 6.39 2.55 5.91
CA ILE A 106 7.60 3.15 5.35
C ILE A 106 7.28 4.57 4.88
N ASP A 107 8.03 5.55 5.38
CA ASP A 107 8.03 6.88 4.79
C ASP A 107 8.77 6.82 3.47
N ARG A 108 7.99 6.60 2.40
CA ARG A 108 8.54 6.31 1.08
C ARG A 108 9.38 7.48 0.56
N ARG A 109 9.02 8.73 0.89
CA ARG A 109 9.78 9.93 0.50
C ARG A 109 11.17 9.91 1.12
N GLN A 110 11.23 9.94 2.46
CA GLN A 110 12.51 9.94 3.18
C GLN A 110 13.35 8.69 2.88
N THR A 111 12.70 7.56 2.64
CA THR A 111 13.39 6.34 2.19
C THR A 111 14.02 6.53 0.82
N ALA A 112 13.28 7.09 -0.16
CA ALA A 112 13.83 7.40 -1.48
C ALA A 112 15.00 8.38 -1.40
N ASP A 113 14.87 9.45 -0.60
CA ASP A 113 15.95 10.43 -0.34
C ASP A 113 17.22 9.71 0.16
N ASN A 114 17.09 8.81 1.14
CA ASN A 114 18.23 8.03 1.68
C ASN A 114 18.91 7.12 0.65
N PHE A 115 18.17 6.63 -0.33
CA PHE A 115 18.71 5.85 -1.44
C PHE A 115 19.36 6.76 -2.50
N ILE A 116 18.76 7.90 -2.83
CA ILE A 116 19.33 8.85 -3.78
C ILE A 116 20.69 9.38 -3.29
N LEU A 117 20.83 9.61 -1.99
CA LEU A 117 22.09 10.02 -1.38
C LEU A 117 23.13 8.89 -1.28
N ASP A 118 22.75 7.65 -1.59
CA ASP A 118 23.67 6.51 -1.55
C ASP A 118 24.54 6.42 -2.80
N GLY A 119 25.84 6.68 -2.64
CA GLY A 119 26.82 6.53 -3.72
C GLY A 119 26.99 5.11 -4.26
N ASN A 120 26.49 4.07 -3.55
CA ASN A 120 26.49 2.69 -4.04
C ASN A 120 25.45 2.45 -5.14
N LEU A 121 24.45 3.34 -5.27
CA LEU A 121 23.51 3.30 -6.39
C LEU A 121 24.10 4.03 -7.59
N ASN A 122 23.99 3.40 -8.76
CA ASN A 122 24.42 4.05 -9.99
C ASN A 122 23.58 5.35 -10.18
N ILE A 123 24.17 6.36 -10.81
CA ILE A 123 23.53 7.67 -10.99
C ILE A 123 22.21 7.59 -11.78
N ARG A 124 22.07 6.61 -12.68
CA ARG A 124 20.86 6.37 -13.48
C ARG A 124 19.70 5.84 -12.64
N GLU A 125 19.96 4.92 -11.72
CA GLU A 125 18.94 4.42 -10.79
C GLU A 125 18.56 5.48 -9.78
N ARG A 126 19.52 6.30 -9.31
CA ARG A 126 19.22 7.46 -8.46
C ARG A 126 18.33 8.45 -9.18
N PHE A 127 18.64 8.80 -10.43
CA PHE A 127 17.83 9.71 -11.23
C PHE A 127 16.42 9.15 -11.46
N HIS A 128 16.29 7.89 -11.84
CA HIS A 128 14.98 7.26 -12.03
C HIS A 128 14.19 7.21 -10.72
N LEU A 129 14.83 6.93 -9.58
CA LEU A 129 14.19 6.97 -8.28
C LEU A 129 13.72 8.40 -7.94
N ALA A 130 14.56 9.42 -8.15
CA ALA A 130 14.18 10.83 -7.96
C ALA A 130 12.97 11.22 -8.82
N CYS A 131 12.97 10.82 -10.10
CA CYS A 131 11.86 11.02 -11.02
C CYS A 131 10.58 10.37 -10.51
N LYS A 132 10.63 9.12 -10.03
CA LYS A 132 9.49 8.35 -9.49
C LYS A 132 8.91 8.87 -8.18
N TYR A 133 9.63 9.75 -7.49
CA TYR A 133 9.22 10.34 -6.22
C TYR A 133 8.96 11.84 -6.32
N CYS A 134 9.10 12.43 -7.51
CA CYS A 134 9.01 13.89 -7.75
C CYS A 134 9.95 14.69 -6.83
N LEU A 135 11.20 14.26 -6.73
CA LEU A 135 12.20 14.97 -5.94
C LEU A 135 12.92 15.98 -6.85
N GLU A 136 12.22 17.08 -7.15
CA GLU A 136 12.62 18.09 -8.15
C GLU A 136 14.10 18.49 -8.08
N GLU A 137 14.56 18.90 -6.91
CA GLU A 137 15.95 19.33 -6.70
C GLU A 137 16.95 18.21 -7.04
N ASP A 138 16.67 16.98 -6.59
CA ASP A 138 17.50 15.81 -6.89
C ASP A 138 17.43 15.43 -8.37
N VAL A 139 16.26 15.55 -9.01
CA VAL A 139 16.11 15.30 -10.45
C VAL A 139 17.02 16.24 -11.25
N HIS A 140 16.96 17.55 -10.98
CA HIS A 140 17.82 18.53 -11.64
C HIS A 140 19.31 18.29 -11.35
N MET A 141 19.66 18.07 -10.08
CA MET A 141 21.04 17.82 -9.67
C MET A 141 21.61 16.56 -10.34
N LEU A 142 20.87 15.45 -10.32
CA LEU A 142 21.29 14.20 -10.91
C LEU A 142 21.35 14.31 -12.44
N TRP A 143 20.40 15.02 -13.07
CA TRP A 143 20.43 15.28 -14.51
C TRP A 143 21.70 16.02 -14.95
N MET A 144 22.07 17.10 -14.24
CA MET A 144 23.27 17.88 -14.57
C MET A 144 24.57 17.10 -14.33
N ASN A 145 24.55 16.14 -13.40
CA ASN A 145 25.67 15.27 -13.11
C ASN A 145 25.66 13.96 -13.93
N MET A 146 24.55 13.69 -14.64
CA MET A 146 24.48 12.58 -15.57
C MET A 146 25.34 12.89 -16.79
N LEU A 147 25.72 11.80 -17.43
CA LEU A 147 26.63 11.67 -18.55
C LEU A 147 26.35 12.61 -19.75
N THR A 148 27.16 12.56 -20.81
CA THR A 148 27.00 13.40 -22.01
C THR A 148 25.59 13.29 -22.61
N GLU A 149 25.15 14.28 -23.40
CA GLU A 149 23.81 14.30 -24.02
C GLU A 149 23.45 12.97 -24.71
N ASP A 150 24.40 12.32 -25.39
CA ASP A 150 24.19 11.02 -26.04
C ASP A 150 23.81 9.91 -25.06
N GLN A 151 24.42 9.92 -23.86
CA GLN A 151 24.20 8.91 -22.83
C GLN A 151 22.88 9.16 -22.08
N ILE A 152 22.46 10.42 -22.00
CA ILE A 152 21.13 10.82 -21.53
C ILE A 152 20.05 10.35 -22.52
N HIS A 153 20.24 10.62 -23.81
CA HIS A 153 19.31 10.18 -24.85
C HIS A 153 19.17 8.66 -24.89
N GLU A 154 20.28 7.93 -24.77
CA GLU A 154 20.25 6.48 -24.70
C GLU A 154 19.48 5.99 -23.45
N PHE A 155 19.73 6.59 -22.29
CA PHE A 155 19.04 6.24 -21.05
C PHE A 155 17.53 6.46 -21.14
N VAL A 156 17.09 7.64 -21.58
CA VAL A 156 15.67 7.97 -21.75
C VAL A 156 15.01 7.04 -22.77
N ARG A 157 15.72 6.70 -23.85
CA ARG A 157 15.23 5.75 -24.86
C ARG A 157 15.02 4.34 -24.30
N LEU A 158 15.91 3.88 -23.40
CA LEU A 158 15.86 2.52 -22.83
C LEU A 158 14.89 2.40 -21.65
N ARG A 159 14.60 3.50 -20.95
CA ARG A 159 13.74 3.53 -19.75
C ARG A 159 12.51 4.41 -19.98
N LYS A 160 11.78 4.16 -21.08
CA LYS A 160 10.53 4.87 -21.38
C LYS A 160 9.44 4.55 -20.36
N THR A 161 9.31 5.43 -19.38
CA THR A 161 8.14 5.57 -18.51
C THR A 161 7.55 6.94 -18.80
N GLY A 162 6.23 7.09 -18.74
CA GLY A 162 5.59 8.39 -18.91
C GLY A 162 6.15 9.45 -17.95
N THR A 163 6.53 9.06 -16.74
CA THR A 163 7.17 9.95 -15.75
C THR A 163 8.53 10.44 -16.22
N ILE A 164 9.41 9.56 -16.71
CA ILE A 164 10.72 9.98 -17.24
C ILE A 164 10.53 10.87 -18.47
N GLU A 165 9.57 10.57 -19.34
CA GLU A 165 9.31 11.40 -20.53
C GLU A 165 8.87 12.82 -20.16
N ILE A 166 8.02 12.97 -19.15
CA ILE A 166 7.61 14.28 -18.63
C ILE A 166 8.81 15.03 -18.05
N TRP A 167 9.58 14.40 -17.16
CA TRP A 167 10.80 15.02 -16.61
C TRP A 167 11.78 15.43 -17.71
N ASN A 168 11.98 14.57 -18.71
CA ASN A 168 12.87 14.85 -19.83
C ASN A 168 12.42 16.10 -20.61
N LYS A 169 11.13 16.21 -20.95
CA LYS A 169 10.60 17.41 -21.62
C LYS A 169 10.85 18.69 -20.81
N THR A 170 10.65 18.61 -19.50
CA THR A 170 10.80 19.74 -18.58
C THR A 170 12.26 20.14 -18.38
N LEU A 171 13.15 19.16 -18.21
CA LEU A 171 14.58 19.38 -18.00
C LEU A 171 15.26 20.02 -19.22
N TYR A 172 14.88 19.63 -20.45
CA TYR A 172 15.38 20.29 -21.67
C TYR A 172 14.96 21.77 -21.79
N ARG A 173 13.84 22.15 -21.15
CA ARG A 173 13.36 23.54 -21.11
C ARG A 173 13.97 24.32 -19.94
N ASN A 174 14.67 23.64 -19.03
CA ASN A 174 15.12 24.19 -17.74
C ASN A 174 13.97 24.86 -16.96
N ASP A 175 12.82 24.18 -16.92
CA ASP A 175 11.59 24.65 -16.30
C ASP A 175 11.15 23.73 -15.14
N LEU A 176 10.11 24.10 -14.41
CA LEU A 176 9.42 23.23 -13.44
C LEU A 176 8.24 22.51 -14.11
N ILE A 177 7.78 21.41 -13.52
CA ILE A 177 6.57 20.74 -14.02
C ILE A 177 5.36 21.58 -13.62
N ASP A 178 4.76 22.25 -14.60
CA ASP A 178 3.40 22.74 -14.46
C ASP A 178 2.40 21.60 -14.74
N PHE A 179 1.82 21.06 -13.67
CA PHE A 179 0.85 19.96 -13.75
C PHE A 179 -0.45 20.38 -14.46
N GLU A 180 -0.77 21.68 -14.53
CA GLU A 180 -1.95 22.19 -15.23
C GLU A 180 -1.75 22.19 -16.75
N GLU A 181 -0.52 22.40 -17.23
CA GLU A 181 -0.17 22.37 -18.66
C GLU A 181 -0.07 20.96 -19.24
N LEU A 182 0.13 19.95 -18.39
CA LEU A 182 0.13 18.56 -18.83
C LEU A 182 -1.22 18.17 -19.44
N SER A 183 -1.19 17.44 -20.55
CA SER A 183 -2.41 16.82 -21.07
C SER A 183 -3.01 15.86 -20.05
N PHE A 184 -4.30 15.58 -20.16
CA PHE A 184 -4.96 14.63 -19.25
C PHE A 184 -4.26 13.27 -19.19
N ASN A 185 -3.82 12.73 -20.33
CA ASN A 185 -3.09 11.47 -20.38
C ASN A 185 -1.71 11.56 -19.71
N GLU A 186 -0.99 12.68 -19.88
CA GLU A 186 0.29 12.89 -19.19
C GLU A 186 0.10 12.97 -17.68
N ARG A 187 -0.95 13.66 -17.20
CA ARG A 187 -1.31 13.69 -15.78
C ARG A 187 -1.59 12.29 -15.22
N LEU A 188 -2.37 11.48 -15.94
CA LEU A 188 -2.65 10.11 -15.53
C LEU A 188 -1.39 9.25 -15.47
N CYS A 189 -0.57 9.29 -16.52
CA CYS A 189 0.71 8.57 -16.54
C CYS A 189 1.60 9.00 -15.36
N PHE A 190 1.68 10.30 -15.09
CA PHE A 190 2.44 10.84 -13.98
C PHE A 190 1.91 10.34 -12.63
N VAL A 191 0.60 10.39 -12.40
CA VAL A 191 -0.02 9.90 -11.16
C VAL A 191 0.20 8.39 -10.95
N PHE A 192 0.17 7.59 -12.02
CA PHE A 192 0.25 6.13 -11.92
C PHE A 192 1.65 5.56 -11.80
N GLU A 193 2.63 6.25 -12.36
CA GLU A 193 4.01 5.79 -12.36
C GLU A 193 4.84 6.43 -11.25
N ASN A 194 4.33 7.51 -10.64
CA ASN A 194 4.98 8.21 -9.56
C ASN A 194 4.37 7.84 -8.20
N TYR A 195 5.21 7.35 -7.29
CA TYR A 195 4.75 6.90 -5.98
C TYR A 195 4.25 8.04 -5.08
N LEU A 196 4.74 9.26 -5.29
CA LEU A 196 4.30 10.45 -4.55
C LEU A 196 3.54 11.45 -5.41
N GLY A 197 3.44 11.22 -6.72
CA GLY A 197 2.88 12.17 -7.67
C GLY A 197 1.44 12.51 -7.32
N LEU A 198 0.64 11.51 -6.93
CA LEU A 198 -0.68 11.77 -6.39
C LEU A 198 -0.58 12.68 -5.16
N ARG A 199 0.08 12.26 -4.08
CA ARG A 199 0.12 13.00 -2.81
C ARG A 199 0.68 14.43 -2.94
N ASN A 200 1.76 14.62 -3.66
CA ASN A 200 2.46 15.91 -3.79
C ASN A 200 1.65 16.91 -4.60
N TYR A 201 1.04 16.46 -5.71
CA TYR A 201 0.33 17.37 -6.61
C TYR A 201 -1.16 17.46 -6.28
N PHE A 202 -1.75 16.52 -5.54
CA PHE A 202 -3.18 16.53 -5.20
C PHE A 202 -3.63 17.83 -4.54
N SER A 203 -2.80 18.41 -3.66
CA SER A 203 -3.11 19.68 -2.99
C SER A 203 -3.00 20.89 -3.93
N ASN A 204 -2.22 20.76 -5.00
CA ASN A 204 -1.99 21.81 -5.99
C ASN A 204 -3.01 21.76 -7.14
N LEU A 205 -3.77 20.67 -7.29
CA LEU A 205 -4.83 20.56 -8.29
C LEU A 205 -5.94 21.57 -8.01
N ARG A 206 -6.07 22.57 -8.88
CA ARG A 206 -7.17 23.54 -8.83
C ARG A 206 -8.44 22.91 -9.39
N GLY A 207 -9.50 22.93 -8.58
CA GLY A 207 -10.84 22.50 -8.97
C GLY A 207 -11.20 21.07 -8.58
N SER A 208 -12.40 20.91 -8.03
CA SER A 208 -12.90 19.64 -7.52
C SER A 208 -12.98 18.55 -8.58
N LEU A 209 -13.29 18.89 -9.83
CA LEU A 209 -13.37 17.92 -10.93
C LEU A 209 -12.05 17.20 -11.16
N LEU A 210 -10.95 17.94 -11.28
CA LEU A 210 -9.64 17.35 -11.56
C LEU A 210 -9.15 16.50 -10.38
N ARG A 211 -9.37 16.95 -9.14
CA ARG A 211 -9.07 16.16 -7.94
C ARG A 211 -9.84 14.85 -7.91
N CYS A 212 -11.16 14.90 -8.19
CA CYS A 212 -12.00 13.70 -8.21
C CYS A 212 -11.59 12.75 -9.34
N GLN A 213 -11.26 13.26 -10.53
CA GLN A 213 -10.71 12.44 -11.62
C GLN A 213 -9.42 11.75 -11.19
N CYS A 214 -8.41 12.50 -10.76
CA CYS A 214 -7.13 11.91 -10.34
C CYS A 214 -7.30 10.88 -9.23
N PHE A 215 -8.17 11.13 -8.25
CA PHE A 215 -8.47 10.18 -7.19
C PHE A 215 -9.16 8.92 -7.70
N TYR A 216 -10.22 9.04 -8.52
CA TYR A 216 -10.92 7.91 -9.14
C TYR A 216 -9.94 7.01 -9.89
N PHE A 217 -9.13 7.62 -10.74
CA PHE A 217 -8.12 6.91 -11.51
C PHE A 217 -7.07 6.24 -10.61
N ALA A 218 -6.61 6.93 -9.57
CA ALA A 218 -5.67 6.37 -8.62
C ALA A 218 -6.25 5.18 -7.85
N LEU A 219 -7.54 5.21 -7.52
CA LEU A 219 -8.26 4.12 -6.87
C LEU A 219 -8.32 2.87 -7.75
N GLU A 220 -8.49 3.06 -9.06
CA GLU A 220 -8.45 2.00 -10.06
C GLU A 220 -7.03 1.43 -10.30
N CYS A 221 -5.99 2.17 -9.90
CA CYS A 221 -4.62 1.79 -10.13
C CYS A 221 -4.03 0.97 -8.98
N ARG A 222 -3.78 -0.33 -9.22
CA ARG A 222 -3.18 -1.25 -8.25
C ARG A 222 -1.78 -0.85 -7.75
N ARG A 223 -1.10 0.09 -8.41
CA ARG A 223 0.26 0.54 -8.05
C ARG A 223 0.28 1.68 -7.05
N VAL A 224 -0.83 2.41 -6.91
CA VAL A 224 -0.90 3.54 -5.98
C VAL A 224 -0.96 2.99 -4.56
N HIS A 225 -0.10 3.52 -3.69
CA HIS A 225 -0.07 3.06 -2.33
C HIS A 225 -1.31 3.52 -1.56
N HIS A 226 -1.90 2.62 -0.76
CA HIS A 226 -3.12 2.92 -0.02
C HIS A 226 -2.96 4.08 0.98
N PHE A 227 -1.75 4.31 1.51
CA PHE A 227 -1.48 5.47 2.36
C PHE A 227 -1.61 6.80 1.58
N ASP A 228 -1.19 6.83 0.31
CA ASP A 228 -1.31 8.02 -0.51
C ASP A 228 -2.76 8.26 -0.93
N LEU A 229 -3.52 7.19 -1.24
CA LEU A 229 -4.97 7.27 -1.43
C LEU A 229 -5.68 7.81 -0.18
N TYR A 230 -5.40 7.24 0.99
CA TYR A 230 -5.94 7.74 2.26
C TYR A 230 -5.59 9.21 2.48
N SER A 231 -4.33 9.59 2.27
CA SER A 231 -3.89 10.98 2.43
C SER A 231 -4.61 11.93 1.48
N CYS A 232 -4.95 11.50 0.27
CA CYS A 232 -5.75 12.29 -0.66
C CYS A 232 -7.20 12.38 -0.20
N LEU A 233 -7.81 11.26 0.20
CA LEU A 233 -9.17 11.20 0.71
C LEU A 233 -9.40 12.14 1.90
N VAL A 234 -8.44 12.22 2.84
CA VAL A 234 -8.50 13.16 3.98
C VAL A 234 -8.42 14.62 3.55
N ARG A 235 -7.70 14.91 2.45
CA ARG A 235 -7.61 16.26 1.89
C ARG A 235 -8.81 16.63 1.02
N MET A 236 -9.64 15.67 0.62
CA MET A 236 -10.87 15.96 -0.08
C MET A 236 -11.85 16.61 0.90
N ASN A 237 -12.54 17.66 0.48
CA ASN A 237 -13.69 18.15 1.25
C ASN A 237 -14.76 17.06 1.19
N ALA A 238 -14.87 16.29 2.28
CA ALA A 238 -15.59 15.02 2.32
C ALA A 238 -17.07 15.11 1.95
N ASP A 239 -17.68 16.30 2.06
CA ASP A 239 -19.09 16.46 1.74
C ASP A 239 -19.28 16.96 0.29
N ASP A 240 -18.51 17.94 -0.18
CA ASP A 240 -18.70 18.46 -1.55
C ASP A 240 -18.02 17.62 -2.64
N GLU A 241 -16.77 17.20 -2.40
CA GLU A 241 -15.99 16.51 -3.43
C GLU A 241 -16.32 15.04 -3.52
N LEU A 242 -16.70 14.41 -2.41
CA LEU A 242 -17.19 13.04 -2.46
C LEU A 242 -18.54 13.01 -3.18
N ASN A 243 -19.49 13.88 -2.83
CA ASN A 243 -20.76 13.97 -3.57
C ASN A 243 -20.53 14.27 -5.06
N PHE A 244 -19.58 15.16 -5.38
CA PHE A 244 -19.20 15.42 -6.76
C PHE A 244 -18.63 14.17 -7.46
N MET A 245 -17.77 13.42 -6.79
CA MET A 245 -17.20 12.17 -7.32
C MET A 245 -18.30 11.16 -7.62
N LEU A 246 -19.31 11.06 -6.75
CA LEU A 246 -20.43 10.14 -6.94
C LEU A 246 -21.34 10.53 -8.10
N ILE A 247 -21.54 11.82 -8.32
CA ILE A 247 -22.30 12.32 -9.47
C ILE A 247 -21.51 12.14 -10.76
N SER A 248 -20.19 12.39 -10.72
CA SER A 248 -19.34 12.43 -11.92
C SER A 248 -18.83 11.05 -12.35
N PHE A 249 -18.77 10.10 -11.43
CA PHE A 249 -18.26 8.74 -11.65
C PHE A 249 -19.28 7.72 -11.10
N PRO A 250 -20.42 7.52 -11.78
CA PRO A 250 -21.44 6.58 -11.31
C PRO A 250 -20.95 5.13 -11.26
N ASP A 251 -19.89 4.81 -12.02
CA ASP A 251 -19.25 3.50 -12.05
C ASP A 251 -18.14 3.34 -10.99
N LEU A 252 -18.04 4.26 -10.02
CA LEU A 252 -17.07 4.17 -8.92
C LEU A 252 -17.24 2.86 -8.15
N ASP A 253 -16.20 2.03 -8.18
CA ASP A 253 -16.13 0.80 -7.39
C ASP A 253 -15.82 1.12 -5.92
N PHE A 254 -16.89 1.23 -5.14
CA PHE A 254 -16.81 1.46 -3.69
C PHE A 254 -16.06 0.35 -2.94
N SER A 255 -15.98 -0.87 -3.49
CA SER A 255 -15.22 -1.93 -2.83
C SER A 255 -13.76 -1.51 -2.69
N LYS A 256 -13.15 -0.91 -3.71
CA LYS A 256 -11.76 -0.42 -3.69
C LYS A 256 -11.56 0.70 -2.69
N LEU A 257 -12.52 1.63 -2.58
CA LEU A 257 -12.48 2.71 -1.60
C LEU A 257 -12.44 2.14 -0.17
N PHE A 258 -13.32 1.19 0.13
CA PHE A 258 -13.39 0.55 1.44
C PHE A 258 -12.17 -0.33 1.72
N GLN A 259 -11.58 -0.96 0.70
CA GLN A 259 -10.35 -1.75 0.82
C GLN A 259 -9.16 -0.94 1.33
N ILE A 260 -9.11 0.39 1.13
CA ILE A 260 -8.09 1.28 1.72
C ILE A 260 -8.09 1.13 3.25
N PHE A 261 -9.28 1.12 3.85
CA PHE A 261 -9.45 1.05 5.30
C PHE A 261 -9.22 -0.36 5.85
N LEU A 262 -9.17 -1.39 5.01
CA LEU A 262 -8.75 -2.74 5.40
C LEU A 262 -7.22 -2.90 5.39
N GLN A 263 -6.45 -1.87 5.03
CA GLN A 263 -4.99 -1.89 5.05
C GLN A 263 -4.43 -1.43 6.38
N TRP A 264 -3.26 -1.94 6.74
CA TRP A 264 -2.50 -1.41 7.86
C TRP A 264 -2.16 0.07 7.65
N PRO A 265 -2.33 0.95 8.65
CA PRO A 265 -2.86 0.73 10.01
C PRO A 265 -4.34 1.13 10.19
N PHE A 266 -5.10 1.26 9.10
CA PHE A 266 -6.42 1.90 9.06
C PHE A 266 -7.60 1.00 9.44
N GLN A 267 -7.36 -0.27 9.76
CA GLN A 267 -8.40 -1.30 9.99
C GLN A 267 -9.45 -0.88 11.02
N ASN A 268 -9.06 -0.15 12.05
CA ASN A 268 -9.98 0.29 13.10
C ASN A 268 -11.04 1.27 12.59
N MET A 269 -10.82 1.93 11.44
CA MET A 269 -11.77 2.88 10.86
C MET A 269 -12.73 2.21 9.88
N PHE A 270 -12.48 0.97 9.48
CA PHE A 270 -13.21 0.31 8.40
C PHE A 270 -14.71 0.28 8.67
N LEU A 271 -15.13 -0.20 9.85
CA LEU A 271 -16.55 -0.33 10.21
C LEU A 271 -17.26 1.02 10.23
N ASP A 272 -16.64 2.04 10.82
CA ASP A 272 -17.21 3.39 10.86
C ASP A 272 -17.42 3.93 9.44
N VAL A 273 -16.43 3.75 8.57
CA VAL A 273 -16.52 4.19 7.18
C VAL A 273 -17.62 3.45 6.43
N VAL A 274 -17.67 2.12 6.45
CA VAL A 274 -18.71 1.37 5.71
C VAL A 274 -20.12 1.66 6.24
N THR A 275 -20.29 1.90 7.55
CA THR A 275 -21.58 2.29 8.13
C THR A 275 -22.00 3.68 7.64
N ASN A 276 -21.07 4.63 7.58
CA ASN A 276 -21.33 5.97 7.06
C ASN A 276 -21.70 5.97 5.56
N PHE A 277 -21.16 5.02 4.81
CA PHE A 277 -21.41 4.85 3.37
C PHE A 277 -22.33 3.66 3.05
N GLN A 278 -23.18 3.24 4.00
CA GLN A 278 -24.00 2.03 3.85
C GLN A 278 -24.96 2.08 2.65
N GLY A 279 -25.36 3.27 2.21
CA GLY A 279 -26.23 3.45 1.04
C GLY A 279 -25.56 3.06 -0.28
N TYR A 280 -24.24 2.95 -0.30
CA TYR A 280 -23.44 2.58 -1.48
C TYR A 280 -23.01 1.11 -1.48
N ILE A 281 -23.34 0.37 -0.42
CA ILE A 281 -23.05 -1.06 -0.35
C ILE A 281 -24.22 -1.79 -1.01
N ASN A 282 -23.96 -2.35 -2.19
CA ASN A 282 -24.87 -3.26 -2.88
C ASN A 282 -24.34 -4.71 -2.77
N GLU A 283 -25.06 -5.68 -3.36
CA GLU A 283 -24.68 -7.09 -3.32
C GLU A 283 -23.25 -7.34 -3.84
N HIS A 284 -22.86 -6.66 -4.92
CA HIS A 284 -21.54 -6.80 -5.54
C HIS A 284 -20.44 -6.21 -4.64
N VAL A 285 -20.60 -4.98 -4.15
CA VAL A 285 -19.65 -4.34 -3.23
C VAL A 285 -19.48 -5.17 -1.95
N PHE A 286 -20.58 -5.70 -1.41
CA PHE A 286 -20.55 -6.57 -0.24
C PHE A 286 -19.77 -7.86 -0.53
N TYR A 287 -20.08 -8.54 -1.64
CA TYR A 287 -19.38 -9.75 -2.06
C TYR A 287 -17.88 -9.53 -2.24
N ASP A 288 -17.48 -8.45 -2.91
CA ASP A 288 -16.07 -8.11 -3.15
C ASP A 288 -15.33 -7.83 -1.85
N LEU A 289 -15.96 -7.16 -0.89
CA LEU A 289 -15.37 -6.94 0.44
C LEU A 289 -15.26 -8.22 1.24
N VAL A 290 -16.26 -9.10 1.19
CA VAL A 290 -16.22 -10.43 1.81
C VAL A 290 -15.05 -11.23 1.23
N GLN A 291 -14.96 -11.30 -0.10
CA GLN A 291 -13.86 -11.98 -0.79
C GLN A 291 -12.51 -11.40 -0.39
N PHE A 292 -12.36 -10.08 -0.41
CA PHE A 292 -11.13 -9.42 -0.03
C PHE A 292 -10.75 -9.69 1.43
N ILE A 293 -11.69 -9.64 2.38
CA ILE A 293 -11.39 -9.94 3.78
C ILE A 293 -10.98 -11.41 3.94
N LEU A 294 -11.67 -12.36 3.29
CA LEU A 294 -11.41 -13.79 3.44
C LEU A 294 -10.09 -14.25 2.80
N PHE A 295 -9.79 -13.78 1.60
CA PHE A 295 -8.62 -14.25 0.83
C PHE A 295 -7.43 -13.32 0.88
N GLU A 296 -7.61 -12.02 1.07
CA GLU A 296 -6.47 -11.10 1.16
C GLU A 296 -6.14 -10.77 2.61
N LYS A 297 -7.14 -10.67 3.49
CA LYS A 297 -6.94 -10.23 4.89
C LYS A 297 -6.71 -11.34 5.89
N LEU A 298 -7.57 -12.34 5.91
CA LEU A 298 -7.45 -13.50 6.78
C LEU A 298 -6.31 -14.44 6.36
N ASP A 299 -5.96 -14.43 5.07
CA ASP A 299 -4.78 -15.11 4.55
C ASP A 299 -3.48 -14.47 5.05
N CYS A 300 -3.27 -13.20 4.72
CA CYS A 300 -1.92 -12.68 4.66
C CYS A 300 -1.47 -11.95 5.94
N TRP A 301 -2.39 -11.54 6.83
CA TRP A 301 -2.07 -10.50 7.83
C TRP A 301 -2.41 -10.89 9.27
N GLN A 302 -1.42 -11.01 10.14
CA GLN A 302 -1.61 -11.21 11.59
C GLN A 302 -1.69 -9.89 12.39
N ASP A 303 -1.68 -8.74 11.72
CA ASP A 303 -1.62 -7.41 12.36
C ASP A 303 -2.93 -6.93 12.98
N HIS A 304 -4.04 -7.51 12.55
CA HIS A 304 -5.37 -7.17 13.02
C HIS A 304 -6.24 -8.44 13.17
N PRO A 305 -7.15 -8.50 14.17
CA PRO A 305 -8.13 -9.58 14.29
C PRO A 305 -9.22 -9.46 13.21
N TYR A 306 -8.84 -9.68 11.95
CA TYR A 306 -9.74 -9.59 10.80
C TYR A 306 -10.93 -10.55 10.91
N GLU A 307 -10.82 -11.64 11.66
CA GLU A 307 -11.93 -12.56 11.91
C GLU A 307 -13.05 -11.88 12.70
N LYS A 308 -12.70 -11.05 13.68
CA LYS A 308 -13.67 -10.29 14.48
C LYS A 308 -14.26 -9.15 13.67
N LEU A 309 -13.41 -8.45 12.92
CA LEU A 309 -13.84 -7.41 11.99
C LEU A 309 -14.81 -7.97 10.95
N PHE A 310 -14.52 -9.17 10.41
CA PHE A 310 -15.38 -9.87 9.47
C PHE A 310 -16.74 -10.20 10.07
N VAL A 311 -16.81 -10.79 11.26
CA VAL A 311 -18.08 -11.11 11.94
C VAL A 311 -18.92 -9.84 12.15
N LEU A 312 -18.30 -8.74 12.61
CA LEU A 312 -18.99 -7.48 12.80
C LEU A 312 -19.53 -6.92 11.47
N PHE A 313 -18.70 -6.91 10.42
CA PHE A 313 -19.12 -6.49 9.09
C PHE A 313 -20.26 -7.35 8.53
N TRP A 314 -20.15 -8.68 8.66
CA TRP A 314 -21.17 -9.63 8.24
C TRP A 314 -22.50 -9.38 8.94
N ASN A 315 -22.49 -9.18 10.26
CA ASN A 315 -23.72 -8.92 11.03
C ASN A 315 -24.37 -7.58 10.69
N LEU A 316 -23.58 -6.56 10.37
CA LEU A 316 -24.10 -5.23 9.97
C LEU A 316 -24.76 -5.26 8.59
N PHE A 317 -24.22 -6.05 7.67
CA PHE A 317 -24.62 -6.06 6.25
C PHE A 317 -25.21 -7.39 5.78
N GLY A 318 -25.64 -8.24 6.72
CA GLY A 318 -26.15 -9.60 6.45
C GLY A 318 -27.36 -9.66 5.53
N ARG A 319 -28.05 -8.53 5.28
CA ARG A 319 -29.09 -8.43 4.25
C ARG A 319 -28.64 -8.81 2.84
N TYR A 320 -27.34 -8.82 2.57
CA TYR A 320 -26.76 -9.22 1.28
C TYR A 320 -26.24 -10.67 1.27
N GLU A 321 -26.47 -11.44 2.34
CA GLU A 321 -25.93 -12.80 2.48
C GLU A 321 -26.39 -13.76 1.38
N ASP A 322 -27.61 -13.58 0.87
CA ASP A 322 -28.17 -14.44 -0.17
C ASP A 322 -27.36 -14.38 -1.46
N HIS A 323 -26.67 -13.27 -1.73
CA HIS A 323 -25.76 -13.18 -2.87
C HIS A 323 -24.53 -14.06 -2.68
N VAL A 324 -23.93 -14.04 -1.48
CA VAL A 324 -22.78 -14.87 -1.14
C VAL A 324 -23.15 -16.36 -1.10
N LYS A 325 -24.36 -16.70 -0.62
CA LYS A 325 -24.87 -18.08 -0.55
C LYS A 325 -25.07 -18.73 -1.93
N LYS A 326 -25.14 -17.96 -3.02
CA LYS A 326 -25.19 -18.50 -4.39
C LYS A 326 -23.88 -19.17 -4.80
N ASP A 327 -22.76 -18.74 -4.23
CA ASP A 327 -21.46 -19.37 -4.40
C ASP A 327 -21.24 -20.35 -3.24
N ALA A 328 -21.31 -21.65 -3.53
CA ALA A 328 -21.18 -22.71 -2.53
C ALA A 328 -19.80 -22.71 -1.85
N TYR A 329 -18.74 -22.35 -2.59
CA TYR A 329 -17.39 -22.27 -2.07
C TYR A 329 -17.26 -21.11 -1.09
N MET A 330 -17.74 -19.91 -1.47
CA MET A 330 -17.78 -18.76 -0.58
C MET A 330 -18.64 -19.00 0.66
N CYS A 331 -19.82 -19.60 0.49
CA CYS A 331 -20.72 -19.92 1.58
C CYS A 331 -20.06 -20.84 2.62
N ALA A 332 -19.33 -21.87 2.17
CA ALA A 332 -18.60 -22.78 3.05
C ALA A 332 -17.52 -22.05 3.87
N ILE A 333 -16.76 -21.15 3.22
CA ILE A 333 -15.69 -20.36 3.85
C ILE A 333 -16.26 -19.37 4.86
N VAL A 334 -17.30 -18.62 4.48
CA VAL A 334 -17.99 -17.69 5.40
C VAL A 334 -18.47 -18.45 6.63
N LYS A 335 -19.16 -19.56 6.43
CA LYS A 335 -19.67 -20.38 7.54
C LYS A 335 -18.55 -20.82 8.46
N TYR A 336 -17.44 -21.30 7.91
CA TYR A 336 -16.27 -21.67 8.70
C TYR A 336 -15.77 -20.52 9.58
N VAL A 337 -15.60 -19.31 9.01
CA VAL A 337 -15.10 -18.16 9.77
C VAL A 337 -16.08 -17.72 10.85
N LEU A 338 -17.39 -17.72 10.56
CA LEU A 338 -18.42 -17.38 11.54
C LEU A 338 -18.44 -18.39 12.70
N ASP A 339 -18.46 -19.69 12.39
CA ASP A 339 -18.53 -20.79 13.36
C ASP A 339 -17.27 -20.89 14.24
N ASN A 340 -16.12 -20.41 13.74
CA ASN A 340 -14.82 -20.51 14.43
C ASN A 340 -14.26 -19.15 14.85
N SER A 341 -15.07 -18.08 14.89
CA SER A 341 -14.54 -16.71 15.09
C SER A 341 -13.88 -16.48 16.46
N GLU A 342 -14.34 -17.16 17.53
CA GLU A 342 -13.77 -17.02 18.87
C GLU A 342 -12.40 -17.71 19.00
N ASP A 343 -12.28 -18.89 18.40
CA ASP A 343 -11.10 -19.77 18.44
C ASP A 343 -10.42 -19.88 17.06
N PHE A 344 -10.47 -18.81 16.28
CA PHE A 344 -10.05 -18.84 14.88
C PHE A 344 -8.58 -19.23 14.74
N ASP A 345 -8.36 -20.39 14.13
CA ASP A 345 -7.04 -20.93 13.84
C ASP A 345 -6.79 -20.87 12.33
N ARG A 346 -5.84 -20.03 11.93
CA ARG A 346 -5.49 -19.83 10.52
C ARG A 346 -4.98 -21.09 9.85
N ARG A 347 -4.26 -21.96 10.55
CA ARG A 347 -3.77 -23.21 9.94
C ARG A 347 -4.93 -24.12 9.61
N LYS A 348 -5.91 -24.22 10.52
CA LYS A 348 -7.14 -24.97 10.26
C LYS A 348 -7.98 -24.33 9.15
N TYR A 349 -8.03 -23.00 9.10
CA TYR A 349 -8.68 -22.27 8.00
C TYR A 349 -8.06 -22.61 6.64
N TRP A 350 -6.73 -22.68 6.55
CA TRP A 350 -6.04 -23.08 5.32
C TRP A 350 -6.30 -24.52 4.93
N SER A 351 -6.15 -25.44 5.87
CA SER A 351 -6.49 -26.85 5.61
C SER A 351 -7.96 -27.02 5.21
N PHE A 352 -8.85 -26.15 5.71
CA PHE A 352 -10.24 -26.11 5.28
C PHE A 352 -10.37 -25.60 3.84
N ILE A 353 -9.81 -24.43 3.50
CA ILE A 353 -9.84 -23.90 2.12
C ILE A 353 -9.35 -24.95 1.12
N ASP A 354 -8.19 -25.56 1.38
CA ASP A 354 -7.60 -26.59 0.52
C ASP A 354 -8.48 -27.84 0.39
N SER A 355 -9.40 -28.09 1.33
CA SER A 355 -10.35 -29.21 1.29
C SER A 355 -11.66 -28.91 0.57
N VAL A 356 -11.96 -27.63 0.33
CA VAL A 356 -13.17 -27.18 -0.40
C VAL A 356 -12.87 -26.95 -1.88
N ILE A 357 -11.61 -26.70 -2.25
CA ILE A 357 -11.10 -26.69 -3.64
C ILE A 357 -10.97 -28.12 -4.15
#